data_AF-A0A170ZCN5-F1
#
_entry.id   AF-A0A170ZCN5-F1
#
_cell.length_a   1.000
_cell.length_b   1.000
_cell.length_c   1.000
_cell.angle_alpha   90.00
_cell.angle_beta   90.00
_cell.angle_gamma   90.00
#
_symmetry.space_group_name_H-M   'P 1'
#
loop_
_entity.id
_entity.type
_entity.pdbx_description
1 polymer ?
#
loop_
_entity_poly.entity_id
_entity_poly.type
_entity_poly.pdbx_seq_one_letter_code
_entity_poly.pdbx_strand_id
1 'polypeptide(L)'
;HIRMEAEVHGTLPDIPRDIEVNMPDFNELYTRTGSDEYRSNAKHEIKLGNGQVHTMTVDQTINFIEYCLAAEEDMPTIKMESVKNYINYEKDQSIIRFASFNKIFRGSEKLDDPCIEGRKECVANSSCLVEGDGYRCVCNSGFRQLNNNIYSNSQTDFGCADINECIDGTNACHTDAICVNEIGFLLLASVNQVLLEMENIVKVFMKRQLLTMLFV
;
A
#
# COMPACT_ATOMS: atom_id res chain seq x y z
N HIS A 1 11.59 -12.49 18.47
CA HIS A 1 11.07 -11.14 18.78
C HIS A 1 10.90 -10.40 17.46
N ILE A 2 9.74 -9.83 17.23
CA ILE A 2 9.45 -9.05 16.02
C ILE A 2 9.85 -7.60 16.30
N ARG A 3 10.57 -6.96 15.38
CA ARG A 3 10.90 -5.53 15.46
C ARG A 3 10.06 -4.76 14.45
N MET A 4 9.58 -3.60 14.86
CA MET A 4 8.88 -2.66 14.00
C MET A 4 9.43 -1.26 14.28
N GLU A 5 9.74 -0.54 13.21
CA GLU A 5 10.14 0.87 13.27
C GLU A 5 9.17 1.68 12.42
N ALA A 6 8.83 2.87 12.91
CA ALA A 6 7.86 3.74 12.28
C ALA A 6 8.39 5.16 12.18
N GLU A 7 8.21 5.73 10.99
CA GLU A 7 8.47 7.12 10.69
C GLU A 7 7.20 7.68 10.06
N VAL A 8 6.81 8.88 10.47
CA VAL A 8 5.52 9.48 10.14
C VAL A 8 5.75 10.94 9.79
N HIS A 9 5.26 11.35 8.62
CA HIS A 9 5.37 12.71 8.11
C HIS A 9 4.04 13.17 7.54
N GLY A 10 3.69 14.44 7.75
CA GLY A 10 2.51 15.05 7.16
C GLY A 10 1.80 16.04 8.08
N THR A 11 0.54 16.33 7.74
CA THR A 11 -0.32 17.27 8.46
C THR A 11 -1.62 16.60 8.86
N LEU A 12 -2.16 16.98 10.01
CA LEU A 12 -3.35 16.38 10.60
C LEU A 12 -4.57 17.27 10.35
N PRO A 13 -5.77 16.70 10.12
CA PRO A 13 -6.99 17.46 10.29
C PRO A 13 -7.18 17.84 11.77
N ASP A 14 -7.76 19.01 12.03
CA ASP A 14 -8.10 19.42 13.39
C ASP A 14 -9.27 18.58 13.93
N ILE A 15 -9.02 17.78 14.97
CA ILE A 15 -10.02 16.95 15.61
C ILE A 15 -10.26 17.44 17.06
N PRO A 16 -11.53 17.57 17.51
CA PRO A 16 -11.83 18.01 18.86
C PRO A 16 -11.20 17.09 19.93
N ARG A 17 -10.72 17.68 21.02
CA ARG A 17 -10.14 16.92 22.15
C ARG A 17 -11.20 16.09 22.86
N ASP A 18 -10.77 14.98 23.45
CA ASP A 18 -11.59 14.06 24.25
C ASP A 18 -12.82 13.53 23.48
N ILE A 19 -12.77 13.46 22.14
CA ILE A 19 -13.83 12.89 21.30
C ILE A 19 -13.62 11.40 21.09
N GLU A 20 -14.70 10.63 21.14
CA GLU A 20 -14.66 9.22 20.74
C GLU A 20 -14.41 9.12 19.23
N VAL A 21 -13.52 8.23 18.84
CA VAL A 21 -13.22 7.96 17.43
C VAL A 21 -13.54 6.50 17.15
N ASN A 22 -14.44 6.30 16.21
CA ASN A 22 -14.88 5.00 15.77
C ASN A 22 -14.43 4.77 14.33
N MET A 23 -13.71 3.67 14.12
CA MET A 23 -13.44 3.16 12.78
C MET A 23 -14.40 1.99 12.54
N PRO A 24 -15.35 2.09 11.60
CA PRO A 24 -16.24 0.98 11.29
C PRO A 24 -15.48 -0.25 10.79
N ASP A 25 -16.16 -1.38 10.68
CA ASP A 25 -15.60 -2.56 10.03
C ASP A 25 -15.36 -2.27 8.54
N PHE A 26 -14.25 -2.76 7.99
CA PHE A 26 -13.88 -2.49 6.60
C PHE A 26 -13.16 -3.67 5.96
N ASN A 27 -13.14 -3.65 4.63
CA ASN A 27 -12.42 -4.61 3.80
C ASN A 27 -11.33 -3.89 3.00
N GLU A 28 -10.22 -4.57 2.80
CA GLU A 28 -9.15 -4.11 1.92
C GLU A 28 -8.71 -5.21 0.98
N LEU A 29 -8.27 -4.78 -0.19
CA LEU A 29 -7.79 -5.64 -1.25
C LEU A 29 -6.30 -5.38 -1.44
N TYR A 30 -5.51 -6.44 -1.39
CA TYR A 30 -4.08 -6.44 -1.57
C TYR A 30 -3.76 -7.20 -2.84
N THR A 31 -3.35 -6.48 -3.87
CA THR A 31 -2.98 -7.06 -5.16
C THR A 31 -1.46 -7.15 -5.23
N ARG A 32 -0.94 -8.31 -5.65
CA ARG A 32 0.49 -8.50 -5.88
C ARG A 32 0.85 -7.87 -7.22
N THR A 33 1.62 -6.78 -7.19
CA THR A 33 2.01 -6.00 -8.39
C THR A 33 3.43 -6.30 -8.85
N GLY A 34 4.15 -7.18 -8.15
CA GLY A 34 5.49 -7.63 -8.50
C GLY A 34 5.87 -8.89 -7.73
N SER A 35 7.07 -9.42 -7.97
CA SER A 35 7.61 -10.56 -7.21
C SER A 35 7.93 -10.22 -5.74
N ASP A 36 8.04 -8.95 -5.42
CA ASP A 36 8.52 -8.40 -4.15
C ASP A 36 7.59 -7.31 -3.59
N GLU A 37 6.41 -7.12 -4.19
CA GLU A 37 5.54 -5.99 -3.91
C GLU A 37 4.04 -6.36 -3.83
N TYR A 38 3.40 -5.94 -2.75
CA TYR A 38 1.94 -5.84 -2.65
C TYR A 38 1.51 -4.38 -2.62
N ARG A 39 0.44 -4.06 -3.35
CA ARG A 39 -0.20 -2.75 -3.32
C ARG A 39 -1.67 -2.85 -2.91
N SER A 40 -2.14 -1.79 -2.24
CA SER A 40 -3.53 -1.63 -1.86
C SER A 40 -3.92 -0.16 -1.98
N ASN A 41 -5.13 0.09 -2.46
CA ASN A 41 -5.79 1.38 -2.37
C ASN A 41 -7.13 1.16 -1.67
N ALA A 42 -7.35 1.85 -0.55
CA ALA A 42 -8.56 1.68 0.24
C ALA A 42 -9.07 3.01 0.78
N LYS A 43 -10.40 3.15 0.80
CA LYS A 43 -11.09 4.31 1.40
C LYS A 43 -11.66 3.89 2.76
N HIS A 44 -11.38 4.70 3.76
CA HIS A 44 -11.76 4.47 5.15
C HIS A 44 -12.64 5.60 5.64
N GLU A 45 -13.68 5.25 6.38
CA GLU A 45 -14.50 6.21 7.11
C GLU A 45 -14.08 6.21 8.59
N ILE A 46 -13.96 7.39 9.16
CA ILE A 46 -13.70 7.63 10.57
C ILE A 46 -14.88 8.42 11.11
N LYS A 47 -15.60 7.84 12.06
CA LYS A 47 -16.77 8.45 12.70
C LYS A 47 -16.35 9.03 14.04
N LEU A 48 -16.56 10.33 14.22
CA LEU A 48 -16.33 11.02 15.47
C LEU A 48 -17.60 10.98 16.33
N GLY A 49 -17.45 11.00 17.65
CA GLY A 49 -18.57 10.95 18.61
C GLY A 49 -19.55 12.12 18.51
N ASN A 50 -19.18 13.22 17.83
CA ASN A 50 -20.06 14.35 17.50
C ASN A 50 -20.93 14.11 16.25
N GLY A 51 -20.82 12.94 15.62
CA GLY A 51 -21.54 12.56 14.39
C GLY A 51 -20.83 12.97 13.09
N GLN A 52 -19.68 13.65 13.15
CA GLN A 52 -18.89 14.00 11.98
C GLN A 52 -18.22 12.75 11.39
N VAL A 53 -18.22 12.64 10.07
CA VAL A 53 -17.56 11.55 9.35
C VAL A 53 -16.43 12.12 8.51
N HIS A 54 -15.23 11.59 8.71
CA HIS A 54 -14.06 11.88 7.90
C HIS A 54 -13.77 10.69 7.00
N THR A 55 -13.51 10.96 5.72
CA THR A 55 -13.08 9.94 4.77
C THR A 55 -11.60 10.10 4.51
N MET A 56 -10.84 9.00 4.58
CA MET A 56 -9.42 8.95 4.29
C MET A 56 -9.16 7.93 3.18
N THR A 57 -8.38 8.31 2.17
CA THR A 57 -7.85 7.37 1.19
C THR A 57 -6.46 6.94 1.63
N VAL A 58 -6.19 5.64 1.62
CA VAL A 58 -4.90 5.06 1.95
C VAL A 58 -4.36 4.34 0.72
N ASP A 59 -3.27 4.86 0.18
CA ASP A 59 -2.41 4.17 -0.77
C ASP A 59 -1.28 3.48 0.00
N GLN A 60 -1.16 2.17 -0.17
CA GLN A 60 -0.22 1.36 0.58
C GLN A 60 0.61 0.50 -0.36
N THR A 61 1.92 0.49 -0.12
CA THR A 61 2.89 -0.39 -0.79
C THR A 61 3.64 -1.17 0.28
N ILE A 62 3.68 -2.49 0.12
CA ILE A 62 4.41 -3.42 1.00
C ILE A 62 5.48 -4.09 0.17
N ASN A 63 6.73 -3.79 0.47
CA ASN A 63 7.89 -4.42 -0.14
C ASN A 63 8.40 -5.56 0.74
N PHE A 64 8.77 -6.68 0.13
CA PHE A 64 9.28 -7.86 0.81
C PHE A 64 10.26 -8.63 -0.08
N ILE A 65 11.05 -9.52 0.52
CA ILE A 65 11.97 -10.38 -0.22
C ILE A 65 11.47 -11.82 -0.12
N GLU A 66 11.20 -12.43 -1.27
CA GLU A 66 10.79 -13.82 -1.39
C GLU A 66 11.94 -14.65 -2.00
N TYR A 67 12.54 -15.53 -1.21
CA TYR A 67 13.70 -16.34 -1.63
C TYR A 67 13.31 -17.61 -2.39
N CYS A 68 12.04 -18.01 -2.31
CA CYS A 68 11.50 -19.17 -3.02
C CYS A 68 10.51 -18.64 -4.06
N LEU A 69 10.90 -18.62 -5.33
CA LEU A 69 9.96 -18.33 -6.40
C LEU A 69 8.95 -19.46 -6.46
N ALA A 70 7.83 -19.33 -5.76
CA ALA A 70 6.63 -20.05 -6.16
C ALA A 70 6.41 -19.69 -7.64
N ALA A 71 6.03 -20.69 -8.45
CA ALA A 71 5.66 -20.43 -9.83
C ALA A 71 4.70 -19.22 -9.86
N GLU A 72 4.84 -18.35 -10.86
CA GLU A 72 3.94 -17.22 -11.13
C GLU A 72 2.51 -17.70 -11.49
N GLU A 73 1.96 -18.65 -10.73
CA GLU A 73 0.56 -19.00 -10.77
C GLU A 73 -0.21 -17.80 -10.24
N ASP A 74 -1.31 -17.47 -10.94
CA ASP A 74 -2.28 -16.41 -10.62
C ASP A 74 -2.41 -16.20 -9.10
N MET A 75 -1.60 -15.32 -8.50
CA MET A 75 -1.69 -15.00 -7.08
C MET A 75 -2.90 -14.07 -6.94
N PRO A 76 -4.04 -14.59 -6.48
CA PRO A 76 -5.26 -13.80 -6.52
C PRO A 76 -5.15 -12.65 -5.52
N THR A 77 -5.91 -11.58 -5.78
CA THR A 77 -6.04 -10.49 -4.83
C THR A 77 -6.43 -11.04 -3.45
N ILE A 78 -5.68 -10.64 -2.43
CA ILE A 78 -5.92 -11.04 -1.05
C ILE A 78 -6.91 -10.06 -0.46
N LYS A 79 -8.00 -10.56 0.11
CA LYS A 79 -8.95 -9.75 0.85
C LYS A 79 -8.65 -9.83 2.34
N MET A 80 -8.60 -8.68 3.01
CA MET A 80 -8.46 -8.60 4.45
C MET A 80 -9.67 -7.87 5.03
N GLU A 81 -10.38 -8.54 5.94
CA GLU A 81 -11.52 -7.99 6.66
C GLU A 81 -11.06 -7.59 8.07
N SER A 82 -11.25 -6.33 8.43
CA SER A 82 -10.94 -5.80 9.75
C SER A 82 -12.23 -5.50 10.50
N VAL A 83 -12.43 -6.17 11.64
CA VAL A 83 -13.62 -6.03 12.48
C VAL A 83 -13.29 -5.68 13.92
N LYS A 84 -14.26 -5.07 14.61
CA LYS A 84 -14.12 -4.64 16.02
C LYS A 84 -12.90 -3.74 16.22
N ASN A 85 -12.75 -2.78 15.33
CA ASN A 85 -11.68 -1.78 15.41
C ASN A 85 -11.89 -0.92 16.67
N TYR A 86 -10.92 -0.97 17.58
CA TYR A 86 -10.89 -0.22 18.81
C TYR A 86 -9.72 0.75 18.77
N ILE A 87 -10.03 2.02 19.01
CA ILE A 87 -9.02 3.06 19.12
C ILE A 87 -9.32 3.91 20.34
N ASN A 88 -8.31 4.15 21.17
CA ASN A 88 -8.45 4.93 22.38
C ASN A 88 -7.18 5.72 22.68
N TYR A 89 -7.33 7.00 23.01
CA TYR A 89 -6.24 7.84 23.48
C TYR A 89 -6.37 8.10 24.97
N GLU A 90 -5.35 7.72 25.74
CA GLU A 90 -5.27 7.90 27.18
C GLU A 90 -4.38 9.11 27.51
N LYS A 91 -5.01 10.26 27.74
CA LYS A 91 -4.31 11.55 27.94
C LYS A 91 -3.32 11.54 29.11
N ASP A 92 -3.67 10.89 30.22
CA ASP A 92 -2.86 10.90 31.44
C ASP A 92 -1.53 10.14 31.24
N GLN A 93 -1.53 9.14 30.36
CA GLN A 93 -0.34 8.36 30.01
C GLN A 93 0.30 8.81 28.70
N SER A 94 -0.38 9.68 27.93
CA SER A 94 0.01 10.03 26.56
C SER A 94 0.20 8.79 25.67
N ILE A 95 -0.71 7.82 25.81
CA ILE A 95 -0.67 6.54 25.08
C ILE A 95 -1.88 6.44 24.16
N ILE A 96 -1.63 6.07 22.90
CA ILE A 96 -2.69 5.63 21.99
C ILE A 96 -2.71 4.10 21.96
N ARG A 97 -3.91 3.52 22.09
CA ARG A 97 -4.15 2.08 22.07
C ARG A 97 -4.97 1.72 20.85
N PHE A 98 -4.55 0.66 20.19
CA PHE A 98 -5.22 0.14 19.01
C PHE A 98 -5.45 -1.35 19.17
N ALA A 99 -6.60 -1.82 18.73
CA ALA A 99 -6.88 -3.24 18.60
C ALA A 99 -7.85 -3.47 17.45
N SER A 100 -7.70 -4.59 16.76
CA SER A 100 -8.67 -5.06 15.78
C SER A 100 -8.59 -6.57 15.62
N PHE A 101 -9.61 -7.15 15.00
CA PHE A 101 -9.62 -8.53 14.57
C PHE A 101 -9.55 -8.56 13.05
N ASN A 102 -8.44 -9.05 12.51
CA ASN A 102 -8.22 -9.11 11.07
C ASN A 102 -8.33 -10.55 10.58
N LYS A 103 -9.11 -10.77 9.53
CA LYS A 103 -9.22 -12.05 8.82
C LYS A 103 -8.69 -11.87 7.40
N ILE A 104 -7.89 -12.82 6.95
CA ILE A 104 -7.30 -12.79 5.62
C ILE A 104 -7.92 -13.93 4.80
N PHE A 105 -8.45 -13.57 3.64
CA PHE A 105 -8.99 -14.48 2.65
C PHE A 105 -8.06 -14.48 1.43
N ARG A 106 -7.59 -15.66 1.05
CA ARG A 106 -6.82 -15.86 -0.17
C ARG A 106 -7.80 -16.20 -1.29
N GLY A 107 -7.81 -15.38 -2.33
CA GLY A 107 -8.84 -15.44 -3.36
C GLY A 107 -10.08 -14.69 -2.92
N SER A 108 -10.27 -13.47 -3.43
CA SER A 108 -11.63 -13.05 -3.80
C SER A 108 -12.21 -14.14 -4.71
N GLU A 109 -13.53 -14.37 -4.66
CA GLU A 109 -14.15 -15.27 -5.62
C GLU A 109 -13.65 -14.90 -7.01
N LYS A 110 -13.05 -15.85 -7.75
CA LYS A 110 -12.33 -15.63 -9.03
C LYS A 110 -13.23 -15.02 -10.13
N LEU A 111 -14.48 -14.67 -9.81
CA LEU A 111 -15.47 -14.04 -10.68
C LEU A 111 -15.59 -12.52 -10.43
N ASP A 112 -15.21 -12.04 -9.25
CA ASP A 112 -15.39 -10.63 -8.83
C ASP A 112 -14.07 -9.83 -8.81
N ASP A 113 -12.93 -10.42 -9.17
CA ASP A 113 -11.66 -9.67 -9.26
C ASP A 113 -11.58 -8.95 -10.62
N PRO A 114 -11.70 -7.61 -10.65
CA PRO A 114 -11.69 -6.85 -11.90
C PRO A 114 -10.33 -6.91 -12.62
N CYS A 115 -9.25 -7.31 -11.92
CA CYS A 115 -7.94 -7.50 -12.52
C CYS A 115 -7.77 -8.78 -13.33
N ILE A 116 -8.74 -9.71 -13.28
CA ILE A 116 -8.71 -10.93 -14.12
C ILE A 116 -8.80 -10.56 -15.61
N GLU A 117 -9.69 -9.64 -15.95
CA GLU A 117 -9.77 -9.07 -17.30
C GLU A 117 -8.87 -7.84 -17.44
N GLY A 118 -8.80 -6.98 -16.42
CA GLY A 118 -8.04 -5.73 -16.48
C GLY A 118 -6.54 -5.90 -16.74
N ARG A 119 -5.93 -7.00 -16.31
CA ARG A 119 -4.52 -7.32 -16.64
C ARG A 119 -4.25 -7.42 -18.14
N LYS A 120 -5.25 -7.73 -18.97
CA LYS A 120 -5.10 -7.83 -20.43
C LYS A 120 -5.08 -6.44 -21.08
N GLU A 121 -5.61 -5.43 -20.40
CA GLU A 121 -5.68 -4.05 -20.87
C GLU A 121 -4.49 -3.21 -20.40
N CYS A 122 -3.78 -3.64 -19.36
CA CYS A 122 -2.59 -2.97 -18.87
C CYS A 122 -1.41 -3.09 -19.85
N VAL A 123 -0.69 -1.99 -20.04
CA VAL A 123 0.46 -1.89 -20.94
C VAL A 123 1.70 -2.61 -20.37
N ALA A 124 2.73 -2.81 -21.19
CA ALA A 124 3.99 -3.38 -20.72
C ALA A 124 4.60 -2.60 -19.54
N ASN A 125 5.27 -3.31 -18.62
CA ASN A 125 5.85 -2.78 -17.38
C ASN A 125 4.82 -2.12 -16.44
N SER A 126 3.55 -2.54 -16.54
CA SER A 126 2.50 -2.15 -15.62
C SER A 126 1.75 -3.37 -15.09
N SER A 127 1.19 -3.23 -13.90
CA SER A 127 0.39 -4.23 -13.21
C SER A 127 -1.01 -3.72 -12.96
N CYS A 128 -1.97 -4.63 -12.93
CA CYS A 128 -3.33 -4.30 -12.55
C CYS A 128 -3.44 -4.20 -11.03
N LEU A 129 -4.06 -3.13 -10.54
CA LEU A 129 -4.40 -2.92 -9.13
C LEU A 129 -5.92 -2.80 -9.01
N VAL A 130 -6.51 -3.58 -8.09
CA VAL A 130 -7.94 -3.49 -7.80
C VAL A 130 -8.25 -2.20 -7.04
N GLU A 131 -9.31 -1.50 -7.44
CA GLU A 131 -9.77 -0.26 -6.83
C GLU A 131 -11.30 -0.23 -6.76
N GLY A 132 -11.85 -0.47 -5.57
CA GLY A 132 -13.30 -0.61 -5.38
C GLY A 132 -13.87 -1.76 -6.21
N ASP A 133 -14.88 -1.47 -7.01
CA ASP A 133 -15.51 -2.42 -7.95
C ASP A 133 -14.82 -2.45 -9.33
N GLY A 134 -13.73 -1.69 -9.50
CA GLY A 134 -12.99 -1.56 -10.75
C GLY A 134 -11.51 -1.83 -10.58
N TYR A 135 -10.73 -1.46 -11.60
CA TYR A 135 -9.29 -1.61 -11.59
C TYR A 135 -8.60 -0.41 -12.23
N ARG A 136 -7.32 -0.25 -11.93
CA ARG A 136 -6.42 0.65 -12.66
C ARG A 136 -5.08 0.00 -12.92
N CYS A 137 -4.43 0.39 -14.01
CA CYS A 137 -3.07 -0.04 -14.30
C CYS A 137 -2.07 0.89 -13.61
N VAL A 138 -1.08 0.31 -12.94
CA VAL A 138 -0.03 1.03 -12.23
C VAL A 138 1.33 0.59 -12.76
N CYS A 139 2.25 1.53 -12.99
CA CYS A 139 3.60 1.17 -13.38
C CYS A 139 4.27 0.35 -12.28
N ASN A 140 5.01 -0.68 -12.70
CA ASN A 140 5.80 -1.51 -11.80
C ASN A 140 6.88 -0.66 -11.09
N SER A 141 7.41 -1.17 -9.98
CA SER A 141 8.57 -0.55 -9.33
C SER A 141 9.71 -0.35 -10.34
N GLY A 142 10.39 0.81 -10.28
CA GLY A 142 11.40 1.21 -11.26
C GLY A 142 10.84 1.84 -12.55
N PHE A 143 9.51 1.98 -12.69
CA PHE A 143 8.89 2.62 -13.85
C PHE A 143 7.98 3.79 -13.45
N ARG A 144 7.91 4.80 -14.31
CA ARG A 144 7.00 5.94 -14.18
C ARG A 144 6.11 6.10 -15.40
N GLN A 145 4.91 6.62 -15.17
CA GLN A 145 4.00 6.95 -16.25
C GLN A 145 4.51 8.22 -16.96
N LEU A 146 4.65 8.17 -18.29
CA LEU A 146 4.96 9.35 -19.08
C LEU A 146 3.68 10.20 -19.24
N ASN A 147 3.70 11.39 -18.67
CA ASN A 147 2.61 12.35 -18.72
C ASN A 147 2.74 13.26 -19.94
N ASN A 148 2.08 12.92 -21.05
CA ASN A 148 1.86 13.86 -22.15
C ASN A 148 0.37 13.98 -22.54
N ASN A 149 -0.26 14.99 -21.92
CA ASN A 149 -1.38 15.83 -22.40
C ASN A 149 -2.84 15.38 -22.20
N ILE A 150 -3.51 16.04 -21.24
CA ILE A 150 -4.62 17.04 -21.33
C ILE A 150 -5.79 16.82 -22.33
N TYR A 151 -5.73 15.94 -23.32
CA TYR A 151 -6.83 15.70 -24.27
C TYR A 151 -6.88 14.24 -24.73
N SER A 152 -7.20 13.29 -23.84
CA SER A 152 -7.74 12.01 -24.32
C SER A 152 -8.51 11.28 -23.23
N ASN A 153 -9.77 10.98 -23.53
CA ASN A 153 -10.65 10.13 -22.73
C ASN A 153 -10.36 8.64 -23.00
N SER A 154 -9.11 8.30 -23.32
CA SER A 154 -8.68 6.96 -23.71
C SER A 154 -7.52 6.55 -22.82
N GLN A 155 -7.79 5.59 -21.95
CA GLN A 155 -6.95 5.18 -20.81
C GLN A 155 -5.79 4.25 -21.22
N THR A 156 -5.50 4.15 -22.53
CA THR A 156 -4.80 3.00 -23.14
C THR A 156 -3.48 3.32 -23.84
N ASP A 157 -2.96 4.55 -23.81
CA ASP A 157 -1.74 4.92 -24.58
C ASP A 157 -0.56 5.45 -23.73
N PHE A 158 -0.60 5.24 -22.41
CA PHE A 158 0.45 5.71 -21.49
C PHE A 158 1.42 4.58 -21.16
N GLY A 159 2.55 4.51 -21.87
CA GLY A 159 3.62 3.56 -21.55
C GLY A 159 4.29 3.85 -20.19
N CYS A 160 4.65 2.78 -19.47
CA CYS A 160 5.51 2.85 -18.29
C CYS A 160 6.97 2.88 -18.74
N ALA A 161 7.61 4.03 -18.54
CA ALA A 161 9.01 4.25 -18.89
C ALA A 161 9.90 4.00 -17.68
N ASP A 162 11.05 3.40 -17.95
CA ASP A 162 12.11 3.19 -16.97
C ASP A 162 12.47 4.50 -16.26
N ILE A 163 12.56 4.44 -14.94
CA ILE A 163 13.13 5.52 -14.14
C ILE A 163 14.65 5.36 -14.23
N ASN A 164 15.36 6.45 -14.48
CA ASN A 164 16.82 6.43 -14.45
C ASN A 164 17.29 7.09 -13.17
N GLU A 165 17.44 6.31 -12.10
CA GLU A 165 17.80 6.78 -10.76
C GLU A 165 19.21 7.40 -10.71
N CYS A 166 20.08 7.04 -11.67
CA CYS A 166 21.41 7.64 -11.81
C CYS A 166 21.33 9.08 -12.28
N ILE A 167 20.45 9.38 -13.24
CA ILE A 167 20.25 10.74 -13.77
C ILE A 167 19.33 11.55 -12.84
N ASP A 168 18.26 10.94 -12.33
CA ASP A 168 17.29 11.59 -11.45
C ASP A 168 17.86 11.86 -10.05
N GLY A 169 19.03 11.29 -9.73
CA GLY A 169 19.73 11.50 -8.46
C GLY A 169 19.06 10.84 -7.26
N THR A 170 18.12 9.93 -7.50
CA THR A 170 17.36 9.19 -6.49
C THR A 170 17.98 7.83 -6.14
N ASN A 171 19.15 7.51 -6.72
CA ASN A 171 19.86 6.27 -6.44
C ASN A 171 20.35 6.19 -4.99
N ALA A 172 20.34 4.99 -4.41
CA ALA A 172 20.91 4.71 -3.09
C ALA A 172 22.35 4.17 -3.18
N CYS A 173 23.09 4.55 -4.22
CA CYS A 173 24.47 4.09 -4.38
C CYS A 173 25.37 4.66 -3.26
N HIS A 174 26.39 3.89 -2.87
CA HIS A 174 27.47 4.43 -2.04
C HIS A 174 28.16 5.59 -2.77
N THR A 175 28.72 6.56 -2.04
CA THR A 175 29.37 7.75 -2.62
C THR A 175 30.52 7.44 -3.59
N ASP A 176 31.17 6.29 -3.39
CA ASP A 176 32.29 5.81 -4.20
C ASP A 176 31.87 4.77 -5.26
N ALA A 177 30.58 4.47 -5.38
CA ALA A 177 30.07 3.51 -6.35
C ALA A 177 29.77 4.17 -7.70
N ILE A 178 29.95 3.41 -8.78
CA ILE A 178 29.53 3.82 -10.12
C ILE A 178 28.06 3.45 -10.29
N CYS A 179 27.20 4.44 -10.52
CA CYS A 179 25.80 4.20 -10.82
C CYS A 179 25.63 3.76 -12.28
N VAL A 180 24.94 2.64 -12.49
CA VAL A 180 24.56 2.12 -13.82
C VAL A 180 23.06 1.93 -13.83
N ASN A 181 22.39 2.48 -14.85
CA ASN A 181 20.95 2.33 -15.01
C ASN A 181 20.62 0.96 -15.59
N GLU A 182 19.83 0.17 -14.86
CA GLU A 182 19.28 -1.10 -15.33
C GLU A 182 17.75 -1.02 -15.39
N ILE A 183 17.16 -1.57 -16.45
CA ILE A 183 15.71 -1.44 -16.68
C ILE A 183 14.92 -2.07 -15.53
N GLY A 184 14.04 -1.28 -14.90
CA GLY A 184 13.15 -1.70 -13.82
C GLY A 184 13.83 -1.86 -12.46
N PHE A 185 15.06 -1.36 -12.29
CA PHE A 185 15.85 -1.60 -11.10
C PHE A 185 15.89 -0.40 -10.16
N LEU A 186 15.24 -0.54 -8.99
CA LEU A 186 15.42 0.37 -7.86
C LEU A 186 16.55 -0.17 -6.95
N LEU A 187 17.77 0.39 -7.01
CA LEU A 187 18.84 0.03 -6.06
C LEU A 187 18.43 0.38 -4.63
N LEU A 188 18.06 -0.61 -3.83
CA LEU A 188 18.01 -0.51 -2.36
C LEU A 188 19.26 -1.18 -1.78
N ALA A 189 20.29 -0.39 -1.46
CA ALA A 189 21.43 -0.88 -0.71
C ALA A 189 21.16 -0.78 0.80
N SER A 190 20.70 -1.88 1.42
CA SER A 190 21.06 -2.23 2.80
C SER A 190 20.80 -3.70 3.13
N VAL A 191 21.81 -4.32 3.73
CA VAL A 191 21.89 -5.70 4.26
C VAL A 191 20.95 -5.89 5.47
N ASN A 192 20.42 -7.13 5.60
CA ASN A 192 19.61 -7.70 6.67
C ASN A 192 18.13 -7.30 6.75
N GLN A 193 17.23 -8.20 6.31
CA GLN A 193 16.26 -8.85 7.19
C GLN A 193 15.59 -10.05 6.49
N VAL A 194 15.53 -11.19 7.18
CA VAL A 194 14.87 -12.44 6.77
C VAL A 194 13.37 -12.40 7.11
N LEU A 195 12.56 -12.98 6.19
CA LEU A 195 11.16 -13.43 6.21
C LEU A 195 10.14 -12.71 7.12
N LEU A 196 8.95 -12.43 6.56
CA LEU A 196 7.62 -12.74 7.15
C LEU A 196 6.47 -12.15 6.30
N GLU A 197 5.96 -12.90 5.31
CA GLU A 197 4.96 -12.36 4.37
C GLU A 197 3.56 -12.12 4.98
N MET A 198 3.12 -12.94 5.94
CA MET A 198 1.81 -12.76 6.56
C MET A 198 1.82 -11.82 7.76
N GLU A 199 2.86 -11.88 8.59
CA GLU A 199 2.95 -11.02 9.77
C GLU A 199 3.29 -9.57 9.42
N ASN A 200 3.91 -9.31 8.26
CA ASN A 200 4.19 -7.95 7.80
C ASN A 200 2.91 -7.20 7.42
N ILE A 201 1.91 -7.85 6.80
CA ILE A 201 0.61 -7.22 6.54
C ILE A 201 -0.05 -6.78 7.85
N VAL A 202 -0.06 -7.66 8.87
CA VAL A 202 -0.63 -7.36 10.20
C VAL A 202 0.17 -6.27 10.94
N LYS A 203 1.50 -6.23 10.81
CA LYS A 203 2.36 -5.19 11.41
C LYS A 203 2.22 -3.84 10.72
N VAL A 204 2.19 -3.81 9.39
CA VAL A 204 1.94 -2.59 8.61
C VAL A 204 0.54 -2.07 8.95
N PHE A 205 -0.43 -2.95 9.13
CA PHE A 205 -1.76 -2.60 9.60
C PHE A 205 -1.77 -2.00 11.02
N MET A 206 -1.05 -2.60 11.99
CA MET A 206 -0.94 -2.02 13.34
C MET A 206 -0.16 -0.70 13.36
N LYS A 207 0.90 -0.57 12.54
CA LYS A 207 1.59 0.70 12.27
C LYS A 207 0.66 1.73 11.65
N ARG A 208 -0.30 1.29 10.86
CA ARG A 208 -1.26 2.16 10.21
C ARG A 208 -2.38 2.60 11.12
N GLN A 209 -2.87 1.77 12.04
CA GLN A 209 -3.72 2.26 13.13
C GLN A 209 -2.99 3.39 13.89
N LEU A 210 -1.67 3.26 14.12
CA LEU A 210 -0.81 4.33 14.64
C LEU A 210 -0.81 5.61 13.77
N LEU A 211 -0.69 5.49 12.43
CA LEU A 211 -0.76 6.64 11.50
C LEU A 211 -2.18 7.22 11.34
N THR A 212 -3.24 6.44 11.51
CA THR A 212 -4.62 6.97 11.42
C THR A 212 -4.94 7.95 12.55
N MET A 213 -4.15 7.95 13.63
CA MET A 213 -4.35 8.78 14.83
C MET A 213 -3.15 9.59 15.31
N LEU A 214 -1.93 9.34 14.84
CA LEU A 214 -0.91 10.39 14.87
C LEU A 214 -1.34 11.62 14.05
N PHE A 215 -2.44 11.47 13.29
CA PHE A 215 -3.21 12.46 12.55
C PHE A 215 -4.52 12.89 13.25
N VAL A 216 -4.61 12.72 14.58
CA VAL A 216 -5.64 13.24 15.50
C VAL A 216 -4.96 14.01 16.63
#